data_AF-A0A958DIH5-F1
#
_entry.id   AF-A0A958DIH5-F1
#
_cell.length_a   1.000
_cell.length_b   1.000
_cell.length_c   1.000
_cell.angle_alpha   90.00
_cell.angle_beta   90.00
_cell.angle_gamma   90.00
#
_symmetry.space_group_name_H-M   'P 1'
#
loop_
_entity.id
_entity.type
_entity.pdbx_description
1 polymer ?
#
loop_
_entity_poly.entity_id
_entity_poly.type
_entity_poly.pdbx_seq_one_letter_code
_entity_poly.pdbx_strand_id
1 'polypeptide(L)'
;FDDGEWQIEAGRLLAYDKAADDYREFRRFSEAEQALVDYFQQGLTLEAVAAEIASQFTLPADTAFRQVAELFFELAELRVCHPAEMEAIETYFDEQGI
;
A
#
# COMPACT_ATOMS: atom_id res chain seq x y z
N PHE A 1 8.87 -17.38 -0.72
CA PHE A 1 8.23 -17.15 0.58
C PHE A 1 6.84 -17.74 0.47
N ASP A 2 6.48 -18.61 1.41
CA ASP A 2 5.18 -19.33 1.49
C ASP A 2 4.01 -18.33 1.30
N ASP A 3 2.91 -18.78 0.70
CA ASP A 3 1.64 -18.06 0.50
C ASP A 3 1.04 -17.58 1.84
N GLY A 4 1.67 -16.59 2.48
CA GLY A 4 1.17 -16.01 3.71
C GLY A 4 -0.14 -15.30 3.43
N GLU A 5 -1.19 -15.64 4.17
CA GLU A 5 -2.39 -14.82 4.19
C GLU A 5 -2.07 -13.55 5.00
N TRP A 6 -2.21 -12.40 4.37
CA TRP A 6 -1.96 -11.10 4.98
C TRP A 6 -3.27 -10.36 5.15
N GLN A 7 -3.35 -9.51 6.17
CA GLN A 7 -4.48 -8.60 6.32
C GLN A 7 -4.06 -7.27 6.96
N ILE A 8 -4.84 -6.23 6.71
CA ILE A 8 -4.72 -4.95 7.39
C ILE A 8 -5.83 -4.84 8.42
N GLU A 9 -5.48 -4.59 9.68
CA GLU A 9 -6.45 -4.38 10.75
C GLU A 9 -5.99 -3.30 11.73
N ALA A 10 -6.82 -2.25 11.88
CA ALA A 10 -6.60 -1.16 12.84
C ALA A 10 -5.19 -0.56 12.75
N GLY A 11 -4.73 -0.31 11.53
CA GLY A 11 -3.42 0.25 11.20
C GLY A 11 -2.21 -0.65 11.46
N ARG A 12 -2.44 -1.95 11.39
CA ARG A 12 -1.39 -2.97 11.47
C ARG A 12 -1.46 -3.86 10.24
N LEU A 13 -0.28 -4.22 9.75
CA LEU A 13 -0.11 -5.31 8.81
C LEU A 13 0.08 -6.60 9.61
N LEU A 14 -0.83 -7.54 9.41
CA LEU A 14 -0.85 -8.83 10.09
C LEU A 14 -0.48 -9.94 9.11
N ALA A 15 0.33 -10.89 9.57
CA ALA A 15 0.69 -12.09 8.83
C ALA A 15 0.04 -13.31 9.51
N TYR A 16 -0.52 -14.23 8.72
CA TYR A 16 -1.06 -15.47 9.25
C TYR A 16 0.05 -16.43 9.71
N ASP A 17 0.02 -16.81 10.98
CA ASP A 17 0.91 -17.82 11.56
C ASP A 17 0.19 -19.18 11.57
N LYS A 18 0.52 -20.03 10.58
CA LYS A 18 -0.04 -21.38 10.44
C LYS A 18 0.22 -22.27 11.66
N ALA A 19 1.29 -22.04 12.42
CA ALA A 19 1.60 -22.85 13.60
C ALA A 19 0.76 -22.45 14.82
N ALA A 20 0.40 -21.18 14.91
CA ALA A 20 -0.46 -20.64 15.96
C ALA A 20 -1.95 -20.67 15.60
N ASP A 21 -2.28 -20.86 14.32
CA ASP A 21 -3.63 -20.75 13.75
C ASP A 21 -4.26 -19.37 14.02
N ASP A 22 -3.43 -18.33 13.92
CA ASP A 22 -3.80 -16.95 14.29
C ASP A 22 -2.99 -15.91 13.50
N TYR A 23 -3.49 -14.69 13.42
CA TYR A 23 -2.79 -13.55 12.83
C TYR A 23 -1.87 -12.87 13.83
N ARG A 24 -0.64 -12.57 13.40
CA ARG A 24 0.35 -11.87 14.21
C ARG A 24 0.73 -10.53 13.59
N GLU A 25 0.93 -9.54 14.46
CA GLU A 25 1.43 -8.24 14.03
C GLU A 25 2.84 -8.38 13.43
N PHE A 26 2.95 -8.00 12.16
CA PHE A 26 4.23 -7.94 11.45
C PHE A 26 4.82 -6.53 11.52
N ARG A 27 3.98 -5.52 11.22
CA ARG A 27 4.34 -4.10 11.28
C ARG A 27 3.13 -3.26 11.67
N ARG A 28 3.37 -2.17 12.39
CA ARG A 28 2.38 -1.10 12.61
C ARG A 28 2.69 0.07 11.68
N PHE A 29 1.65 0.61 11.04
CA PHE A 29 1.78 1.78 10.18
C PHE A 29 2.00 3.05 11.01
N SER A 30 2.83 3.94 10.49
CA SER A 30 2.89 5.33 10.91
C SER A 30 1.59 6.07 10.54
N GLU A 31 1.39 7.28 11.07
CA GLU A 31 0.22 8.11 10.76
C GLU A 31 0.13 8.42 9.26
N ALA A 32 1.27 8.67 8.61
CA ALA A 32 1.33 8.91 7.16
C ALA A 32 0.99 7.63 6.36
N GLU A 33 1.55 6.49 6.73
CA GLU A 33 1.23 5.20 6.09
C GLU A 33 -0.23 4.81 6.30
N GLN A 34 -0.81 5.11 7.47
CA GLN A 34 -2.22 4.85 7.73
C GLN A 34 -3.12 5.68 6.81
N ALA A 35 -2.81 6.98 6.66
CA ALA A 35 -3.56 7.84 5.75
C ALA A 35 -3.52 7.31 4.31
N LEU A 36 -2.34 6.84 3.85
CA LEU A 36 -2.18 6.20 2.54
C LEU A 36 -3.09 4.99 2.36
N VAL A 37 -3.08 4.08 3.33
CA VAL A 37 -3.92 2.87 3.32
C VAL A 37 -5.40 3.23 3.28
N ASP A 38 -5.84 4.20 4.08
CA ASP A 38 -7.23 4.65 4.11
C ASP A 38 -7.66 5.24 2.76
N TYR A 39 -6.76 5.95 2.07
CA TYR A 39 -7.03 6.49 0.73
C TYR A 39 -7.14 5.38 -0.33
N PHE A 40 -6.31 4.33 -0.25
CA PHE A 40 -6.43 3.20 -1.16
C PHE A 40 -7.74 2.43 -0.96
N GLN A 41 -8.17 2.25 0.28
CA GLN A 41 -9.46 1.60 0.60
C GLN A 41 -10.66 2.42 0.09
N GLN A 42 -10.49 3.74 -0.09
CA GLN A 42 -11.49 4.62 -0.71
C GLN A 42 -11.45 4.59 -2.25
N GLY A 43 -10.52 3.84 -2.86
CA GLY A 43 -10.42 3.68 -4.31
C GLY A 43 -9.78 4.88 -5.03
N LEU A 44 -8.96 5.68 -4.34
CA LEU A 44 -8.22 6.77 -4.97
C LEU A 44 -7.05 6.26 -5.81
N THR A 45 -6.68 7.02 -6.86
CA THR A 45 -5.50 6.74 -7.69
C THR A 45 -4.21 7.12 -6.97
N LEU A 46 -3.07 6.53 -7.37
CA LEU A 46 -1.77 6.84 -6.76
C LEU A 46 -1.43 8.32 -6.83
N GLU A 47 -1.74 8.98 -7.95
CA GLU A 47 -1.51 10.41 -8.15
C GLU A 47 -2.36 11.26 -7.20
N ALA A 48 -3.64 10.91 -7.03
CA ALA A 48 -4.53 11.60 -6.11
C ALA A 48 -4.03 11.47 -4.66
N VAL A 49 -3.65 10.26 -4.25
CA VAL A 49 -3.08 10.01 -2.92
C VAL A 49 -1.76 10.77 -2.74
N ALA A 50 -0.87 10.73 -3.72
CA ALA A 50 0.40 11.44 -3.67
C ALA A 50 0.23 12.97 -3.57
N ALA A 51 -0.75 13.54 -4.27
CA ALA A 51 -1.05 14.97 -4.21
C ALA A 51 -1.56 15.39 -2.82
N GLU A 52 -2.46 14.60 -2.23
CA GLU A 52 -2.96 14.84 -0.87
C GLU A 52 -1.83 14.77 0.16
N ILE A 53 -0.95 13.78 0.06
CA ILE A 53 0.19 13.62 0.97
C ILE A 53 1.23 14.73 0.80
N ALA A 54 1.54 15.09 -0.45
CA ALA A 54 2.44 16.21 -0.73
C ALA A 54 1.91 17.50 -0.09
N SER A 55 0.60 17.75 -0.17
CA SER A 55 -0.05 18.89 0.44
C SER A 55 -0.04 18.83 1.97
N GLN A 56 -0.51 17.71 2.54
CA GLN A 56 -0.67 17.51 3.98
C GLN A 56 0.66 17.59 4.74
N PHE A 57 1.73 17.03 4.17
CA PHE A 57 3.04 16.95 4.81
C PHE A 57 4.07 17.96 4.26
N THR A 58 3.66 18.87 3.37
CA THR A 58 4.54 19.86 2.72
C THR A 58 5.78 19.20 2.09
N LEU A 59 5.57 18.07 1.42
CA LEU A 59 6.63 17.32 0.75
C LEU A 59 6.73 17.72 -0.73
N PRO A 60 7.93 17.63 -1.35
CA PRO A 60 8.04 17.69 -2.79
C PRO A 60 7.16 16.62 -3.44
N ALA A 61 6.41 16.99 -4.48
CA ALA A 61 5.48 16.08 -5.17
C ALA A 61 6.15 14.77 -5.60
N ASP A 62 7.35 14.83 -6.19
CA ASP A 62 8.12 13.65 -6.60
C ASP A 62 8.48 12.74 -5.43
N THR A 63 8.79 13.33 -4.27
CA THR A 63 9.11 12.57 -3.05
C THR A 63 7.87 11.89 -2.48
N ALA A 64 6.74 12.61 -2.43
CA ALA A 64 5.47 12.05 -1.97
C ALA A 64 5.03 10.89 -2.88
N PHE A 65 5.04 11.10 -4.21
CA PHE A 65 4.67 10.07 -5.17
C PHE A 65 5.52 8.81 -5.02
N ARG A 66 6.85 8.96 -4.88
CA ARG A 66 7.75 7.80 -4.71
C ARG A 66 7.41 7.00 -3.46
N GLN A 67 7.16 7.67 -2.33
CA GLN A 67 6.83 7.01 -1.07
C GLN A 67 5.45 6.33 -1.12
N VAL A 68 4.46 6.99 -1.72
CA VAL A 68 3.12 6.44 -1.92
C VAL A 68 3.19 5.19 -2.79
N ALA A 69 3.90 5.25 -3.91
CA ALA A 69 4.08 4.14 -4.84
C ALA A 69 4.81 2.97 -4.18
N GLU A 70 5.89 3.22 -3.44
CA GLU A 70 6.66 2.16 -2.76
C GLU A 70 5.81 1.38 -1.76
N LEU A 71 5.08 2.07 -0.88
CA LEU A 71 4.17 1.42 0.06
C LEU A 71 3.04 0.68 -0.66
N PHE A 72 2.51 1.28 -1.72
CA PHE A 72 1.46 0.65 -2.51
C PHE A 72 1.91 -0.68 -3.11
N PHE A 73 3.08 -0.73 -3.76
CA PHE A 73 3.60 -1.97 -4.34
C PHE A 73 3.84 -3.03 -3.29
N GLU A 74 4.41 -2.67 -2.13
CA GLU A 74 4.57 -3.58 -1.00
C GLU A 74 3.22 -4.21 -0.60
N LEU A 75 2.18 -3.40 -0.41
CA LEU A 75 0.86 -3.90 0.01
C LEU A 75 0.11 -4.66 -1.10
N ALA A 76 0.36 -4.33 -2.36
CA ALA A 76 -0.19 -5.03 -3.52
C ALA A 76 0.45 -6.41 -3.70
N GLU A 77 1.77 -6.54 -3.53
CA GLU A 77 2.48 -7.82 -3.54
C GLU A 77 1.95 -8.77 -2.46
N LEU A 78 1.59 -8.21 -1.29
CA LEU A 78 0.97 -8.93 -0.18
C LEU A 78 -0.54 -9.19 -0.36
N ARG A 79 -1.14 -8.70 -1.45
CA ARG A 79 -2.58 -8.85 -1.79
C ARG A 79 -3.54 -8.32 -0.71
N VAL A 80 -3.11 -7.29 0.03
CA VAL A 80 -3.94 -6.64 1.07
C VAL A 80 -4.48 -5.28 0.64
N CYS A 81 -4.04 -4.79 -0.51
CA CYS A 81 -4.44 -3.52 -1.05
C CYS A 81 -4.52 -3.63 -2.58
N HIS A 82 -5.67 -3.21 -3.13
CA HIS A 82 -5.88 -3.08 -4.56
C HIS A 82 -6.45 -1.68 -4.79
N PRO A 83 -5.77 -0.81 -5.56
CA PRO A 83 -6.34 0.48 -5.89
C PRO A 83 -7.48 0.24 -6.88
N ALA A 84 -8.37 1.22 -7.04
CA ALA A 84 -9.47 1.12 -7.99
C ALA A 84 -9.01 0.89 -9.45
N GLU A 85 -7.74 1.17 -9.76
CA GLU A 85 -7.16 1.10 -11.10
C GLU A 85 -5.93 0.16 -11.19
N MET A 86 -5.98 -1.01 -10.55
CA MET A 86 -4.85 -1.96 -10.60
C MET A 86 -4.44 -2.34 -12.05
N GLU A 87 -5.40 -2.43 -12.97
CA GLU A 87 -5.15 -2.67 -14.42
C GLU A 87 -4.28 -1.58 -15.07
N ALA A 88 -4.40 -0.31 -14.65
CA ALA A 88 -3.64 0.79 -15.23
C ALA A 88 -2.15 0.74 -14.83
N ILE A 89 -1.87 0.24 -13.63
CA ILE A 89 -0.51 0.14 -13.09
C ILE A 89 0.22 -1.06 -13.71
N GLU A 90 -0.43 -2.22 -13.85
CA GLU A 90 0.17 -3.39 -14.52
C GLU A 90 0.60 -3.05 -15.95
N THR A 91 -0.23 -2.30 -16.69
CA THR A 91 0.08 -1.86 -18.05
C THR A 91 1.31 -0.93 -18.11
N TYR A 92 1.47 -0.02 -17.15
CA TYR A 92 2.62 0.90 -17.11
C TYR A 92 3.96 0.19 -16.90
N PHE A 93 3.99 -0.90 -16.13
CA PHE A 93 5.21 -1.68 -15.89
C PHE A 93 5.51 -2.66 -17.04
N ASP A 94 4.49 -3.27 -17.65
CA ASP A 94 4.63 -4.10 -18.85
C ASP A 94 5.21 -3.29 -20.04
N GLU A 95 4.81 -2.02 -20.19
CA GLU A 95 5.33 -1.13 -21.24
C GLU A 95 6.77 -0.64 -20.98
N GLN A 96 7.23 -0.63 -19.71
CA GLN A 96 8.59 -0.21 -19.33
C GLN A 96 9.58 -1.37 -19.20
N GLY A 97 9.12 -2.62 -19.28
CA GLY A 97 9.97 -3.81 -19.34
C GLY A 97 10.79 -4.06 -18.07
N ILE A 98 10.16 -3.92 -16.90
CA ILE A 98 10.72 -4.32 -15.59
C ILE A 98 10.08 -5.62 -15.13
#